data_AF-A0A7K1DH65-F1
#
_entry.id   AF-A0A7K1DH65-F1
#
_cell.length_a   1.000
_cell.length_b   1.000
_cell.length_c   1.000
_cell.angle_alpha   90.00
_cell.angle_beta   90.00
_cell.angle_gamma   90.00
#
_symmetry.space_group_name_H-M   'P 1'
#
loop_
_entity.id
_entity.type
_entity.pdbx_description
1 polymer ?
#
loop_
_entity_poly.entity_id
_entity_poly.type
_entity_poly.pdbx_seq_one_letter_code
_entity_poly.pdbx_strand_id
1 'polypeptide(L)'
;MQRPSGVIPDQPGSYQFKDAHGRVIYVGKANNLRSRLNSYFASAETLHPRTLNMVTTAASVEWIEVRNEIEALILEHSLINRYGPRFNIRLRDDKSYPFLAVTIDEQWPRAMVMRGRKRKGT
;
A
#
# COMPACT_ATOMS: atom_id res chain seq x y z
N MET A 1 -13.50 7.32 -13.62
CA MET A 1 -13.24 5.89 -13.39
C MET A 1 -14.55 5.13 -13.19
N GLN A 2 -14.78 4.03 -13.91
CA GLN A 2 -15.94 3.15 -13.68
C GLN A 2 -15.65 2.17 -12.53
N ARG A 3 -16.69 1.69 -11.86
CA ARG A 3 -16.54 0.65 -10.82
C ARG A 3 -15.93 -0.61 -11.43
N PRO A 4 -14.99 -1.30 -10.75
CA PRO A 4 -14.41 -2.53 -11.26
C PRO A 4 -15.48 -3.58 -11.52
N SER A 5 -15.40 -4.27 -12.66
CA SER A 5 -16.28 -5.36 -13.06
C SER A 5 -15.87 -6.64 -12.33
N GLY A 6 -16.19 -6.74 -11.05
CA GLY A 6 -15.82 -7.87 -10.21
C GLY A 6 -16.38 -7.73 -8.80
N VAL A 7 -16.66 -8.87 -8.15
CA VAL A 7 -17.06 -8.87 -6.75
C VAL A 7 -15.84 -8.48 -5.92
N ILE A 8 -15.87 -7.30 -5.30
CA ILE A 8 -14.81 -6.88 -4.41
C ILE A 8 -14.91 -7.71 -3.12
N PRO A 9 -13.86 -8.43 -2.70
CA PRO A 9 -13.90 -9.28 -1.52
C PRO A 9 -14.02 -8.47 -0.23
N ASP A 10 -14.57 -9.07 0.81
CA ASP A 10 -14.63 -8.54 2.18
C ASP A 10 -13.39 -8.91 3.01
N GLN A 11 -12.30 -9.30 2.36
CA GLN A 11 -11.02 -9.70 2.95
C GLN A 11 -10.06 -8.51 3.15
N PRO A 12 -9.06 -8.66 4.04
CA PRO A 12 -7.91 -7.76 4.08
C PRO A 12 -7.12 -7.78 2.77
N GLY A 13 -6.45 -6.67 2.45
CA GLY A 13 -5.64 -6.60 1.24
C GLY A 13 -5.01 -5.25 0.99
N SER A 14 -4.19 -5.19 -0.08
CA SER A 14 -3.69 -3.94 -0.63
C SER A 14 -4.31 -3.69 -2.01
N TYR A 15 -4.63 -2.44 -2.30
CA TYR A 15 -5.19 -1.99 -3.58
C TYR A 15 -4.33 -0.91 -4.21
N GLN A 16 -4.37 -0.83 -5.55
CA GLN A 16 -3.58 0.09 -6.35
C GLN A 16 -4.46 0.75 -7.39
N PHE A 17 -4.50 2.09 -7.39
CA PHE A 17 -5.09 2.85 -8.47
C PHE A 17 -4.04 3.10 -9.55
N LYS A 18 -4.44 2.91 -10.80
CA LYS A 18 -3.60 3.11 -11.97
C LYS A 18 -4.19 4.19 -12.88
N ASP A 19 -3.33 4.95 -13.55
CA ASP A 19 -3.77 5.87 -14.61
C ASP A 19 -4.03 5.15 -15.94
N ALA A 20 -4.44 5.89 -16.96
CA ALA A 20 -4.75 5.34 -18.29
C ALA A 20 -3.55 4.68 -19.00
N HIS A 21 -2.32 4.92 -18.52
CA HIS A 21 -1.10 4.29 -19.03
C HIS A 21 -0.67 3.09 -18.18
N GLY A 22 -1.50 2.66 -17.21
CA GLY A 22 -1.20 1.54 -16.32
C GLY A 22 -0.21 1.87 -15.21
N ARG A 23 0.18 3.14 -15.02
CA ARG A 23 1.12 3.53 -13.96
C ARG A 23 0.40 3.56 -12.63
N VAL A 24 0.99 2.96 -11.60
CA VAL A 24 0.46 3.02 -10.23
C VAL A 24 0.59 4.45 -9.71
N ILE A 25 -0.54 5.08 -9.41
CA ILE A 25 -0.61 6.48 -8.95
C ILE A 25 -0.92 6.58 -7.46
N TYR A 26 -1.54 5.55 -6.87
CA TYR A 26 -1.83 5.42 -5.45
C TYR A 26 -1.85 3.96 -5.02
N VAL A 27 -1.38 3.67 -3.81
CA VAL A 27 -1.44 2.37 -3.13
C VAL A 27 -2.04 2.58 -1.74
N GLY A 28 -2.91 1.68 -1.31
CA GLY A 28 -3.38 1.65 0.08
C GLY A 28 -3.61 0.23 0.59
N LYS A 29 -3.76 0.09 1.91
CA LYS A 29 -4.25 -1.13 2.58
C LYS A 29 -5.71 -1.03 3.03
N ALA A 30 -6.35 -2.17 3.23
CA ALA A 30 -7.67 -2.30 3.81
C ALA A 30 -7.77 -3.54 4.69
N ASN A 31 -8.53 -3.44 5.80
CA ASN A 31 -8.97 -4.61 6.57
C ASN A 31 -10.18 -5.29 5.89
N ASN A 32 -10.92 -4.53 5.07
CA ASN A 32 -12.01 -5.01 4.24
C ASN A 32 -11.96 -4.25 2.90
N LEU A 33 -11.55 -4.94 1.84
CA LEU A 33 -11.37 -4.34 0.50
C LEU A 33 -12.67 -3.75 -0.04
N ARG A 34 -13.81 -4.44 0.12
CA ARG A 34 -15.13 -3.97 -0.34
C ARG A 34 -15.51 -2.63 0.26
N SER A 35 -15.51 -2.54 1.59
CA SER A 35 -15.84 -1.31 2.32
C SER A 35 -14.91 -0.17 1.92
N ARG A 36 -13.59 -0.45 1.87
CA ARG A 36 -12.60 0.56 1.55
C ARG A 36 -12.73 1.07 0.12
N LEU A 37 -12.85 0.19 -0.87
CA LEU A 37 -12.97 0.59 -2.27
C LEU A 37 -14.30 1.30 -2.55
N ASN A 38 -15.40 0.88 -1.91
CA ASN A 38 -16.69 1.57 -2.04
C ASN A 38 -16.63 3.04 -1.61
N SER A 39 -15.81 3.38 -0.60
CA SER A 39 -15.66 4.77 -0.14
C SER A 39 -15.12 5.72 -1.21
N TYR A 40 -14.36 5.22 -2.19
CA TYR A 40 -13.84 6.04 -3.30
C TYR A 40 -14.89 6.29 -4.40
N PHE A 41 -15.98 5.52 -4.40
CA PHE A 41 -17.09 5.67 -5.35
C PHE A 41 -18.30 6.39 -4.73
N ALA A 42 -18.09 7.10 -3.63
CA ALA A 42 -19.07 8.04 -3.09
C ALA A 42 -19.24 9.26 -4.02
N SER A 43 -20.30 10.05 -3.81
CA SER A 43 -20.55 11.27 -4.57
C SER A 43 -19.35 12.23 -4.53
N ALA A 44 -19.05 12.89 -5.65
CA ALA A 44 -17.88 13.77 -5.76
C ALA A 44 -17.86 14.89 -4.72
N GLU A 45 -19.04 15.39 -4.32
CA GLU A 45 -19.24 16.44 -3.32
C GLU A 45 -18.81 16.04 -1.90
N THR A 46 -18.81 14.75 -1.59
CA THR A 46 -18.46 14.24 -0.25
C THR A 46 -17.00 13.81 -0.15
N LEU A 47 -16.32 13.67 -1.28
CA LEU A 47 -14.91 13.28 -1.31
C LEU A 47 -14.01 14.47 -0.99
N HIS A 48 -13.04 14.25 -0.10
CA HIS A 48 -11.98 15.22 0.15
C HIS A 48 -11.27 15.58 -1.18
N PRO A 49 -10.94 16.86 -1.46
CA PRO A 49 -10.41 17.29 -2.77
C PRO A 49 -9.21 16.49 -3.27
N ARG A 50 -8.30 16.10 -2.36
CA ARG A 50 -7.17 15.25 -2.69
C ARG A 50 -7.58 13.84 -3.17
N THR A 51 -8.56 13.24 -2.50
CA THR A 51 -9.09 11.92 -2.87
C THR A 51 -9.82 12.01 -4.19
N LEU A 52 -10.62 13.05 -4.39
CA LEU A 52 -11.30 13.32 -5.65
C LEU A 52 -10.30 13.40 -6.80
N ASN A 53 -9.24 14.21 -6.66
CA ASN A 53 -8.18 14.34 -7.67
C ASN A 53 -7.49 13.01 -7.99
N MET A 54 -7.25 12.16 -6.98
CA MET A 54 -6.67 10.83 -7.20
C MET A 54 -7.63 9.94 -8.01
N VAL A 55 -8.90 9.86 -7.60
CA VAL A 55 -9.92 9.01 -8.24
C VAL A 55 -10.24 9.48 -9.66
N THR A 56 -10.25 10.79 -9.91
CA THR A 56 -10.47 11.34 -11.26
C THR A 56 -9.27 11.16 -12.18
N THR A 57 -8.05 11.10 -11.62
CA THR A 57 -6.83 10.77 -12.38
C THR A 57 -6.73 9.26 -12.68
N ALA A 58 -7.34 8.41 -11.85
CA ALA A 58 -7.31 6.97 -12.03
C ALA A 58 -8.19 6.50 -13.21
N ALA A 59 -7.69 5.52 -13.95
CA ALA A 59 -8.43 4.77 -14.95
C ALA A 59 -8.92 3.42 -14.42
N SER A 60 -8.14 2.76 -13.56
CA SER A 60 -8.49 1.45 -12.98
C SER A 60 -8.00 1.29 -11.54
N VAL A 61 -8.56 0.28 -10.84
CA VAL A 61 -8.09 -0.19 -9.53
C VAL A 61 -7.94 -1.69 -9.57
N GLU A 62 -6.86 -2.18 -8.97
CA GLU A 62 -6.58 -3.59 -8.75
C GLU A 62 -6.33 -3.82 -7.26
N TRP A 63 -6.45 -5.06 -6.81
CA TRP A 63 -6.18 -5.45 -5.42
C TRP A 63 -5.57 -6.83 -5.31
N ILE A 64 -4.92 -7.07 -4.17
CA ILE A 64 -4.36 -8.35 -3.76
C ILE A 64 -4.91 -8.66 -2.37
N GLU A 65 -5.59 -9.79 -2.26
CA GLU A 65 -6.11 -10.32 -0.99
C GLU A 65 -4.97 -10.94 -0.17
N VAL A 66 -5.06 -10.80 1.15
CA VAL A 66 -4.09 -11.36 2.10
C VAL A 66 -4.80 -11.86 3.34
N ARG A 67 -4.10 -12.62 4.19
CA ARG A 67 -4.72 -13.35 5.29
C ARG A 67 -5.09 -12.44 6.47
N ASN A 68 -4.40 -11.33 6.65
CA ASN A 68 -4.55 -10.47 7.82
C ASN A 68 -4.05 -9.03 7.55
N GLU A 69 -4.33 -8.12 8.49
CA GLU A 69 -3.94 -6.71 8.39
C GLU A 69 -2.42 -6.50 8.33
N ILE A 70 -1.64 -7.35 9.02
CA ILE A 70 -0.18 -7.22 9.05
C ILE A 70 0.41 -7.48 7.65
N GLU A 71 -0.07 -8.50 6.95
CA GLU A 71 0.33 -8.76 5.57
C GLU A 71 -0.10 -7.66 4.61
N ALA A 72 -1.30 -7.10 4.78
CA ALA A 72 -1.80 -6.01 3.94
C ALA A 72 -0.88 -4.78 4.05
N LEU A 73 -0.39 -4.54 5.26
CA LEU A 73 0.51 -3.46 5.59
C LEU A 73 1.93 -3.66 5.05
N ILE A 74 2.49 -4.86 5.19
CA ILE A 74 3.79 -5.21 4.58
C ILE A 74 3.73 -5.09 3.06
N LEU A 75 2.64 -5.57 2.45
CA LEU A 75 2.44 -5.52 1.02
C LEU A 75 2.29 -4.08 0.52
N GLU A 76 1.45 -3.27 1.17
CA GLU A 76 1.30 -1.84 0.86
C GLU A 76 2.65 -1.13 0.89
N HIS A 77 3.43 -1.29 1.96
CA HIS A 77 4.75 -0.69 2.09
C HIS A 77 5.69 -1.13 0.96
N SER A 78 5.69 -2.41 0.61
CA SER A 78 6.51 -2.96 -0.49
C SER A 78 6.11 -2.35 -1.84
N LEU A 79 4.82 -2.19 -2.10
CA LEU A 79 4.30 -1.60 -3.34
C LEU A 79 4.56 -0.09 -3.43
N ILE A 80 4.42 0.64 -2.31
CA ILE A 80 4.78 2.07 -2.24
C ILE A 80 6.25 2.27 -2.54
N ASN A 81 7.14 1.46 -1.95
CA ASN A 81 8.58 1.54 -2.21
C ASN A 81 8.93 1.15 -3.65
N ARG A 82 8.25 0.17 -4.22
CA ARG A 82 8.46 -0.27 -5.61
C ARG A 82 8.06 0.78 -6.62
N TYR A 83 6.90 1.42 -6.44
CA TYR A 83 6.30 2.28 -7.47
C TYR A 83 6.44 3.79 -7.21
N GLY A 84 6.74 4.20 -5.98
CA GLY A 84 6.83 5.61 -5.58
C GLY A 84 5.64 6.47 -6.02
N PRO A 85 4.38 6.06 -5.75
CA PRO A 85 3.20 6.64 -6.39
C PRO A 85 2.99 8.10 -6.00
N ARG A 86 2.66 8.95 -6.98
CA ARG A 86 2.55 10.41 -6.78
C ARG A 86 1.50 10.86 -5.76
N PHE A 87 0.40 10.12 -5.59
CA PHE A 87 -0.65 10.50 -4.64
C PHE A 87 -0.43 9.97 -3.22
N ASN A 88 0.48 9.00 -3.02
CA ASN A 88 0.88 8.58 -1.68
C ASN A 88 1.66 9.71 -1.01
N ILE A 89 1.27 10.06 0.22
CA ILE A 89 2.08 10.97 1.04
C ILE A 89 3.40 10.26 1.28
N ARG A 90 4.51 10.86 0.85
CA ARG A 90 5.83 10.49 1.35
C ARG A 90 5.87 10.91 2.81
N LEU A 91 5.51 10.00 3.70
CA LEU A 91 5.79 10.18 5.11
C LEU A 91 7.32 10.25 5.21
N ARG A 92 7.84 11.45 5.47
CA ARG A 92 9.25 11.69 5.82
C ARG A 92 9.56 11.23 7.26
N ASP A 93 8.62 10.56 7.90
CA ASP A 93 8.66 10.15 9.30
C ASP A 93 9.24 8.74 9.44
N ASP A 94 10.00 8.53 10.50
CA ASP A 94 11.02 7.50 10.72
C ASP A 94 10.41 6.11 11.00
N LYS A 95 9.11 5.94 10.75
CA LYS A 95 8.26 4.77 11.05
C LYS A 95 8.43 3.65 10.04
N SER A 96 9.67 3.36 9.71
CA SER A 96 10.03 2.11 9.06
C SER A 96 9.47 0.91 9.85
N TYR A 97 8.85 -0.02 9.11
CA TYR A 97 8.37 -1.27 9.69
C TYR A 97 9.54 -2.04 10.30
N PRO A 98 9.37 -2.59 11.51
CA PRO A 98 10.40 -3.41 12.09
C PRO A 98 10.58 -4.66 11.22
N PHE A 99 11.82 -5.01 10.91
CA PHE A 99 12.17 -6.24 10.22
C PHE A 99 13.16 -7.04 11.07
N LEU A 100 13.11 -8.37 10.95
CA LEU A 100 14.11 -9.24 11.54
C LEU A 100 15.37 -9.19 10.67
N ALA A 101 16.49 -8.77 11.25
CA ALA A 101 17.80 -8.81 10.65
C ALA A 101 18.65 -9.88 11.33
N VAL A 102 19.58 -10.48 10.59
CA VAL A 102 20.50 -11.50 11.10
C VAL A 102 21.91 -11.08 10.78
N THR A 103 22.77 -10.91 11.79
CA THR A 103 24.17 -10.55 11.56
C THR A 103 24.86 -11.66 10.77
N ILE A 104 25.49 -11.28 9.65
CA ILE A 104 26.21 -12.22 8.77
C ILE A 104 27.73 -12.09 8.90
N ASP A 105 28.21 -11.00 9.50
CA ASP A 105 29.64 -10.68 9.64
C ASP A 105 30.20 -11.06 11.02
N GLU A 106 29.44 -11.81 11.83
CA GLU A 106 29.81 -12.23 13.19
C GLU A 106 30.00 -13.74 13.26
N GLN A 107 30.96 -14.19 14.08
CA GLN A 107 31.20 -15.62 14.32
C GLN A 107 29.95 -16.35 14.86
N TRP A 108 29.09 -15.63 15.58
CA TRP A 108 27.82 -16.12 16.11
C TRP A 108 26.69 -15.20 15.64
N PRO A 109 25.87 -15.61 14.66
CA PRO A 109 24.77 -14.81 14.13
C PRO A 109 23.76 -14.42 15.21
N ARG A 110 23.33 -13.16 15.19
CA ARG A 110 22.35 -12.61 16.13
C ARG A 110 21.11 -12.15 15.39
N ALA A 111 19.96 -12.57 15.88
CA ALA A 111 18.66 -12.09 15.41
C ALA A 111 18.31 -10.79 16.15
N MET A 112 18.02 -9.73 15.39
CA MET A 112 17.66 -8.43 15.97
C MET A 112 16.53 -7.77 15.20
N VAL A 113 15.64 -7.10 15.92
CA VAL A 113 14.56 -6.31 15.32
C VAL A 113 15.11 -4.94 14.98
N MET A 114 15.16 -4.63 13.69
CA MET A 114 15.68 -3.37 13.17
C MET A 114 14.57 -2.52 12.56
N ARG A 115 14.78 -1.19 12.59
CA ARG A 115 13.98 -0.20 11.86
C ARG A 115 14.92 0.61 10.98
N GLY A 116 14.45 0.98 9.80
CA GLY A 116 15.13 1.92 8.91
C GLY A 116 15.87 1.23 7.78
N ARG A 117 16.90 1.91 7.28
CA ARG A 117 17.66 1.44 6.11
C ARG A 117 18.54 0.26 6.51
N LYS A 118 18.53 -0.82 5.71
CA LYS A 118 19.37 -2.01 5.93
C LYS A 118 20.85 -1.59 6.04
N ARG A 119 21.51 -2.01 7.13
CA ARG A 119 22.96 -1.81 7.31
C ARG A 119 23.71 -2.95 6.60
N LYS A 120 24.89 -2.66 6.05
CA LYS A 120 25.79 -3.73 5.58
C LYS A 120 26.21 -4.57 6.81
N GLY A 121 26.17 -5.89 6.68
CA GLY A 121 26.52 -6.84 7.75
C GLY A 121 25.36 -7.38 8.60
N THR A 122 24.12 -6.99 8.27
CA THR A 122 22.86 -7.43 8.91
C THR A 122 21.84 -7.90 7.88
#